data_AF-A0A1S2LG70-F1
#
_entry.id   AF-A0A1S2LG70-F1
#
_cell.length_a   1.000
_cell.length_b   1.000
_cell.length_c   1.000
_cell.angle_alpha   90.00
_cell.angle_beta   90.00
_cell.angle_gamma   90.00
#
_symmetry.space_group_name_H-M   'P 1'
#
loop_
_entity.id
_entity.type
_entity.pdbx_description
1 polymer ?
#
loop_
_entity_poly.entity_id
_entity_poly.type
_entity_poly.pdbx_seq_one_letter_code
_entity_poly.pdbx_strand_id
1 'polypeptide(L)'
;MNCMWCESNQIIEATKDCYWILPDGLASVQILQVPALSCKNCGLYLTDEINHEIDFALYTRNLPARKNGILYKELINAPYKTTF
;
A
#
# COMPACT_ATOMS: atom_id res chain seq x y z
N MET A 1 -1.89 18.20 -9.47
CA MET A 1 -1.50 17.59 -8.18
C MET A 1 -0.14 18.12 -7.81
N ASN A 2 0.06 18.58 -6.57
CA ASN A 2 1.32 19.14 -6.09
C ASN A 2 1.92 18.21 -5.03
N CYS A 3 3.24 18.22 -4.90
CA CYS A 3 3.94 17.39 -3.92
C CYS A 3 3.53 17.81 -2.53
N MET A 4 3.13 16.84 -1.70
CA MET A 4 2.66 17.12 -0.34
C MET A 4 3.74 17.72 0.57
N TRP A 5 5.02 17.59 0.21
CA TRP A 5 6.14 18.09 1.02
C TRP A 5 6.82 19.34 0.46
N CYS A 6 6.96 19.45 -0.86
CA CYS A 6 7.67 20.58 -1.48
C CYS A 6 6.81 21.42 -2.44
N GLU A 7 5.52 21.10 -2.57
CA GLU A 7 4.55 21.78 -3.42
C GLU A 7 4.88 21.82 -4.92
N SER A 8 5.96 21.17 -5.35
CA SER A 8 6.34 21.05 -6.76
C SER A 8 5.25 20.33 -7.56
N ASN A 9 5.00 20.82 -8.77
CA ASN A 9 4.10 20.20 -9.75
C ASN A 9 4.76 19.05 -10.53
N GLN A 10 6.04 18.74 -10.26
CA GLN A 10 6.81 17.69 -10.93
C GLN A 10 6.60 16.34 -10.25
N ILE A 11 5.35 15.86 -10.29
CA ILE A 11 4.96 14.54 -9.79
C ILE A 11 4.46 13.69 -10.94
N ILE A 12 4.81 12.41 -10.90
CA ILE A 12 4.28 11.38 -11.78
C ILE A 12 3.75 10.21 -10.95
N GLU A 13 2.77 9.50 -11.51
CA GLU A 13 2.33 8.21 -10.98
C GLU A 13 3.43 7.17 -11.13
N ALA A 14 3.55 6.31 -10.13
CA ALA A 14 4.55 5.26 -10.06
C ALA A 14 4.00 4.08 -9.24
N THR A 15 4.81 3.05 -9.07
CA THR A 15 4.55 1.97 -8.14
C THR A 15 5.74 1.71 -7.23
N LYS A 16 5.47 1.17 -6.04
CA LYS A 16 6.48 0.81 -5.06
C LYS A 16 6.16 -0.53 -4.43
N ASP A 17 7.17 -1.37 -4.25
CA ASP A 17 7.05 -2.57 -3.43
C ASP A 17 7.38 -2.18 -1.98
N CYS A 18 6.49 -2.53 -1.06
CA CYS A 18 6.58 -2.14 0.35
C CYS A 18 6.39 -3.33 1.27
N TYR A 19 6.93 -3.23 2.48
CA TYR A 19 6.62 -4.14 3.58
C TYR A 19 5.65 -3.46 4.53
N TRP A 20 4.59 -4.17 4.89
CA TRP A 20 3.61 -3.72 5.86
C TRP A 20 3.63 -4.62 7.08
N ILE A 21 3.54 -4.05 8.28
CA ILE A 21 3.38 -4.84 9.49
C ILE A 21 1.91 -5.29 9.55
N LEU A 22 1.69 -6.57 9.83
CA LEU A 22 0.34 -7.10 10.00
C LEU A 22 -0.30 -6.51 11.28
N PRO A 23 -1.64 -6.44 11.36
CA PRO A 23 -2.32 -5.84 12.51
C PRO A 23 -2.01 -6.51 13.87
N ASP A 24 -1.50 -7.74 13.86
CA ASP A 24 -1.05 -8.44 15.07
C ASP A 24 0.33 -7.97 15.57
N GLY A 25 1.07 -7.19 14.77
CA GLY A 25 2.42 -6.71 15.06
C GLY A 25 3.50 -7.80 15.03
N LEU A 26 3.17 -9.05 14.70
CA LEU A 26 4.09 -10.18 14.84
C LEU A 26 4.86 -10.49 13.56
N ALA A 27 4.28 -10.15 12.40
CA ALA A 27 4.89 -10.40 11.12
C ALA A 27 4.67 -9.22 10.17
N SER A 28 5.46 -9.21 9.09
CA SER A 28 5.26 -8.29 7.98
C SER A 28 4.91 -9.06 6.71
N VAL A 29 4.22 -8.38 5.80
CA VAL A 29 3.89 -8.87 4.47
C VAL A 29 4.47 -7.93 3.43
N GLN A 30 5.04 -8.49 2.38
CA GLN A 30 5.46 -7.71 1.22
C GLN A 30 4.26 -7.48 0.30
N ILE A 31 3.95 -6.22 0.02
CA ILE A 31 2.92 -5.81 -0.93
C ILE A 31 3.62 -5.24 -2.16
N LEU A 32 3.32 -5.83 -3.30
CA LEU A 32 3.94 -5.53 -4.58
C LEU A 32 3.08 -4.56 -5.38
N GLN A 33 3.73 -3.70 -6.17
CA GLN A 33 3.09 -2.76 -7.10
C GLN A 33 2.07 -1.84 -6.43
N VAL A 34 2.38 -1.34 -5.24
CA VAL A 34 1.52 -0.37 -4.55
C VAL A 34 1.52 0.95 -5.33
N PRO A 35 0.36 1.55 -5.63
CA PRO A 35 0.29 2.87 -6.26
C PRO A 35 1.04 3.91 -5.44
N ALA A 36 1.91 4.67 -6.09
CA ALA A 36 2.79 5.63 -5.46
C ALA A 36 2.91 6.88 -6.34
N LEU A 37 3.48 7.93 -5.76
CA LEU A 37 3.81 9.18 -6.44
C LEU A 37 5.31 9.38 -6.39
N SER A 38 5.90 9.73 -7.53
CA SER A 38 7.31 10.08 -7.64
C SER A 38 7.44 11.58 -7.89
N CYS A 39 7.96 12.30 -6.89
CA CYS A 39 8.34 13.70 -7.03
C CYS A 39 9.83 13.80 -7.41
N LYS A 40 10.16 14.64 -8.40
CA LYS A 40 11.56 14.86 -8.80
C LYS A 40 12.46 15.36 -7.66
N ASN A 41 11.89 16.10 -6.70
CA ASN A 41 12.65 16.69 -5.59
C ASN A 41 12.62 15.84 -4.31
N CYS A 42 11.50 15.17 -3.99
CA CYS A 42 11.35 14.42 -2.74
C CYS A 42 11.52 12.91 -2.89
N GLY A 43 11.46 12.38 -4.11
CA GLY A 43 11.50 10.95 -4.39
C GLY A 43 10.11 10.30 -4.39
N LEU A 44 10.12 8.98 -4.16
CA LEU A 44 8.96 8.09 -4.27
C LEU A 44 8.25 7.90 -2.93
N TYR A 45 6.95 8.19 -2.90
CA TYR A 45 6.14 8.14 -1.69
C TYR A 45 4.74 7.60 -1.94
N LEU A 46 4.11 7.16 -0.85
CA LEU A 46 2.72 6.71 -0.82
C LEU A 46 1.87 7.87 -0.27
N THR A 47 0.66 8.02 -0.78
CA THR A 47 -0.27 8.98 -0.19
C THR A 47 -0.93 8.40 1.06
N ASP A 48 -1.47 9.26 1.91
CA ASP A 48 -2.17 8.84 3.12
C ASP A 48 -3.41 7.99 2.80
N GLU A 49 -4.06 8.25 1.67
CA GLU A 49 -5.20 7.43 1.21
C GLU A 49 -4.76 6.00 0.91
N ILE A 50 -3.63 5.81 0.22
CA ILE A 50 -3.09 4.47 -0.07
C ILE A 50 -2.63 3.77 1.21
N ASN A 51 -1.98 4.50 2.13
CA ASN A 51 -1.59 3.94 3.43
C ASN A 51 -2.83 3.42 4.19
N HIS A 52 -3.86 4.26 4.31
CA HIS A 52 -5.09 3.91 5.00
C HIS A 52 -5.79 2.71 4.36
N GLU A 53 -5.89 2.69 3.03
CA GLU A 53 -6.56 1.61 2.31
C GLU A 53 -5.87 0.26 2.53
N ILE A 54 -4.54 0.25 2.56
CA ILE A 54 -3.76 -0.97 2.86
C ILE A 54 -3.98 -1.40 4.31
N ASP A 55 -3.88 -0.49 5.28
CA ASP A 55 -4.13 -0.79 6.70
C ASP A 55 -5.53 -1.40 6.88
N PHE A 56 -6.54 -0.77 6.29
CA PHE A 56 -7.91 -1.25 6.34
C PHE A 56 -8.07 -2.63 5.68
N ALA A 57 -7.44 -2.86 4.52
CA ALA A 57 -7.50 -4.14 3.83
C ALA A 57 -6.82 -5.27 4.62
N LEU A 58 -5.64 -5.01 5.22
CA LEU A 58 -4.96 -5.99 6.08
C LEU A 58 -5.78 -6.35 7.32
N TYR A 59 -6.52 -5.37 7.86
CA TYR A 59 -7.40 -5.60 8.99
C TYR A 59 -8.65 -6.40 8.61
N THR A 60 -9.28 -6.07 7.48
CA THR A 60 -10.64 -6.53 7.16
C THR A 60 -10.72 -7.68 6.17
N ARG A 61 -9.67 -7.98 5.40
CA ARG A 61 -9.73 -8.97 4.29
C ARG A 61 -8.99 -10.26 4.59
N ASN A 62 -9.46 -11.34 3.99
CA ASN A 62 -8.78 -12.63 4.01
C ASN A 62 -7.59 -12.59 3.06
N LEU A 63 -6.38 -12.49 3.63
CA LEU A 63 -5.16 -12.36 2.85
C LEU A 63 -4.89 -13.66 2.06
N PRO A 64 -4.53 -13.57 0.76
CA PRO A 64 -4.12 -14.74 -0.01
C PRO A 64 -2.85 -15.35 0.60
N ALA A 65 -2.87 -16.66 0.87
CA ALA A 65 -1.72 -17.38 1.38
C ALA A 65 -0.63 -17.49 0.30
N ARG A 66 0.44 -16.69 0.39
CA ARG A 66 1.61 -16.77 -0.50
C ARG A 66 2.92 -16.51 0.24
N LYS A 67 3.99 -17.19 -0.20
CA LYS A 67 5.35 -17.04 0.35
C LYS A 67 6.11 -15.82 -0.19
N ASN A 68 5.73 -15.29 -1.36
CA ASN A 68 6.54 -14.32 -2.11
C ASN A 68 5.91 -12.92 -2.19
N GLY A 69 5.05 -12.57 -1.24
CA GLY A 69 4.31 -11.30 -1.25
C GLY A 69 2.97 -11.35 -2.00
N ILE A 70 2.23 -10.25 -1.90
CA ILE A 70 0.85 -10.09 -2.38
C ILE A 70 0.80 -8.86 -3.29
N LEU A 71 0.17 -8.94 -4.45
CA LEU A 71 -0.04 -7.73 -5.26
C LEU A 71 -1.04 -6.81 -4.57
N TYR A 72 -0.82 -5.49 -4.62
CA TYR A 72 -1.77 -4.51 -4.08
C TYR A 72 -3.20 -4.74 -4.61
N LYS A 73 -3.34 -5.01 -5.92
CA LYS A 73 -4.65 -5.34 -6.51
C LYS A 73 -5.28 -6.62 -5.95
N GLU A 74 -4.47 -7.63 -5.60
CA GLU A 74 -4.99 -8.86 -4.98
C GLU A 74 -5.46 -8.57 -3.56
N LEU A 75 -4.72 -7.76 -2.79
CA LEU A 75 -5.08 -7.35 -1.44
C LEU A 75 -6.42 -6.59 -1.42
N ILE A 76 -6.57 -5.55 -2.26
CA ILE A 76 -7.78 -4.72 -2.29
C ILE A 76 -9.00 -5.45 -2.86
N ASN A 77 -8.81 -6.52 -3.63
CA ASN A 77 -9.92 -7.33 -4.15
C ASN A 77 -10.18 -8.60 -3.34
N ALA A 78 -9.40 -8.86 -2.29
CA ALA A 78 -9.57 -10.04 -1.45
C ALA A 78 -10.92 -10.02 -0.72
N PRO A 79 -11.57 -11.17 -0.48
CA PRO A 79 -12.85 -11.21 0.21
C PRO A 79 -12.71 -10.72 1.66
N TYR A 80 -13.74 -10.04 2.16
CA TYR A 80 -13.79 -9.63 3.57
C TYR A 80 -13.80 -10.84 4.50
N LYS A 81 -13.20 -10.68 5.68
CA LYS A 81 -13.28 -11.64 6.78
C LYS A 81 -14.75 -11.75 7.19
N THR A 82 -15.23 -12.98 7.32
CA THR A 82 -16.56 -13.26 7.84
C THR A 82 -16.50 -13.18 9.36
N THR A 83 -16.65 -11.98 9.91
CA THR A 83 -16.93 -11.81 11.34
C THR A 83 -18.40 -12.16 11.57
N PHE A 84 -18.65 -13.27 12.26
CA PHE A 84 -19.95 -13.62 12.83
C PHE A 84 -20.20 -12.82 14.10
#